data_AF-A0A916BZE8-F1
#
_entry.id   AF-A0A916BZE8-F1
#
_cell.length_a   1.000
_cell.length_b   1.000
_cell.length_c   1.000
_cell.angle_alpha   90.00
_cell.angle_beta   90.00
_cell.angle_gamma   90.00
#
_symmetry.space_group_name_H-M   'P 1'
#
loop_
_entity.id
_entity.type
_entity.pdbx_description
1 polymer ?
#
loop_
_entity_poly.entity_id
_entity_poly.type
_entity_poly.pdbx_seq_one_letter_code
_entity_poly.pdbx_strand_id
1 'polypeptide(L)'
;MRGRMIWGVALIAMGAFFLAQQLGLFGALQISFWVFAFGFLAVLFLLTFVSDRRQWWALIPGFVLLGMTLLIFNDQNEFMTSGQAGALFLFSLGLPFLLIYLVDRQMWWALIPGGVLTVLALITVLSGRELSGQVTAAVIFFGLAIVFALVRFATRSNPYMGWAMWVAILLAVSGALVLITGPQAAAITGPVILIGLGLFLLVRTYWPRLRP
;
A
#
# COMPACT_ATOMS: atom_id res chain seq x y z
N MET A 1 16.97 4.34 -34.13
CA MET A 1 17.82 3.17 -33.86
C MET A 1 17.48 2.46 -32.55
N ARG A 2 17.22 3.16 -31.43
CA ARG A 2 16.91 2.56 -30.11
C ARG A 2 15.66 1.67 -30.06
N GLY A 3 14.58 2.01 -30.76
CA GLY A 3 13.32 1.24 -30.73
C GLY A 3 13.43 -0.18 -31.29
N ARG A 4 14.17 -0.37 -32.40
CA ARG A 4 14.36 -1.70 -33.02
C ARG A 4 15.15 -2.65 -32.12
N MET A 5 16.11 -2.12 -31.36
CA MET A 5 16.91 -2.88 -30.41
C MET A 5 16.07 -3.41 -29.24
N ILE A 6 15.16 -2.58 -28.69
CA ILE A 6 14.26 -2.99 -27.60
C ILE A 6 13.37 -4.16 -28.05
N TRP A 7 12.77 -4.05 -29.24
CA TRP A 7 11.96 -5.13 -29.81
C TRP A 7 12.77 -6.39 -30.10
N GLY A 8 14.00 -6.25 -30.61
CA GLY A 8 14.89 -7.39 -30.83
C GLY A 8 15.22 -8.14 -29.54
N VAL A 9 15.58 -7.41 -28.48
CA VAL A 9 15.86 -8.01 -27.15
C VAL A 9 14.61 -8.67 -26.57
N ALA A 10 13.45 -8.02 -26.68
CA ALA A 10 12.18 -8.58 -26.20
C ALA A 10 11.82 -9.88 -26.92
N LEU A 11 11.98 -9.94 -28.25
CA LEU A 11 11.74 -11.14 -29.05
C LEU A 11 12.71 -12.27 -28.68
N ILE A 12 14.00 -11.96 -28.48
CA ILE A 12 15.00 -12.95 -28.05
C ILE A 12 14.64 -13.51 -26.68
N ALA A 13 14.32 -12.64 -25.70
CA ALA A 13 13.95 -13.05 -24.35
C ALA A 13 12.69 -13.93 -24.36
N MET A 14 11.68 -13.55 -25.15
CA MET A 14 10.45 -14.33 -25.30
C MET A 14 10.67 -15.67 -26.00
N GLY A 15 11.47 -15.71 -27.07
CA GLY A 15 11.82 -16.96 -27.75
C GLY A 15 12.62 -17.91 -26.86
N ALA A 16 13.59 -17.38 -26.11
CA ALA A 16 14.36 -18.16 -25.13
C ALA A 16 13.47 -18.73 -24.02
N PHE A 17 12.49 -17.96 -23.54
CA PHE A 17 11.51 -18.42 -22.55
C PHE A 17 10.67 -19.59 -23.08
N PHE A 18 10.08 -19.47 -24.27
CA PHE A 18 9.27 -20.55 -24.84
C PHE A 18 10.10 -21.80 -25.14
N LEU A 19 11.34 -21.63 -25.60
CA LEU A 19 12.25 -22.75 -25.78
C LEU A 19 12.55 -23.45 -24.45
N ALA A 20 12.84 -22.69 -23.38
CA ALA A 20 13.06 -23.24 -22.05
C ALA A 20 11.83 -23.99 -21.52
N GLN A 21 10.63 -23.48 -21.78
CA GLN A 21 9.37 -24.16 -21.45
C GLN A 21 9.22 -25.48 -22.21
N GLN A 22 9.49 -25.49 -23.52
CA GLN A 22 9.39 -26.69 -24.36
C GLN A 22 10.42 -27.76 -24.00
N LEU A 23 11.60 -27.35 -23.56
CA LEU A 23 12.66 -28.23 -23.08
C LEU A 23 12.41 -28.77 -21.67
N GLY A 24 11.35 -28.32 -20.99
CA GLY A 24 11.03 -28.73 -19.62
C GLY A 24 12.03 -28.22 -18.57
N LEU A 25 12.75 -27.12 -18.85
CA LEU A 25 13.78 -26.58 -17.94
C LEU A 25 13.21 -26.09 -16.60
N PHE A 26 11.92 -25.81 -16.54
CA PHE A 26 11.23 -25.37 -15.33
C PHE A 26 10.81 -26.54 -14.41
N GLY A 27 10.98 -27.79 -14.86
CA GLY A 27 10.70 -28.99 -14.07
C GLY A 27 9.24 -29.04 -13.59
N ALA A 28 9.06 -29.10 -12.27
CA ALA A 28 7.74 -29.13 -11.63
C ALA A 28 7.08 -27.74 -11.51
N LEU A 29 7.83 -26.65 -11.75
CA LEU A 29 7.30 -25.29 -11.60
C LEU A 29 6.49 -24.91 -12.84
N GLN A 30 5.24 -24.49 -12.61
CA GLN A 30 4.39 -23.90 -13.61
C GLN A 30 4.74 -22.42 -13.75
N ILE A 31 5.58 -22.10 -14.73
CA ILE A 31 5.91 -20.72 -15.08
C ILE A 31 5.19 -20.39 -16.39
N SER A 32 4.06 -19.70 -16.28
CA SER A 32 3.34 -19.20 -17.44
C SER A 32 4.03 -18.01 -18.09
N PHE A 33 3.63 -17.71 -19.34
CA PHE A 33 4.08 -16.51 -20.05
C PHE A 33 3.88 -15.22 -19.25
N TRP A 34 2.76 -15.08 -18.53
CA TRP A 34 2.46 -13.87 -17.74
C TRP A 34 3.38 -13.70 -16.53
N VAL A 35 3.74 -14.80 -15.85
CA VAL A 35 4.73 -14.77 -14.76
C VAL A 35 6.07 -14.28 -15.31
N PHE A 36 6.51 -14.84 -16.44
CA PHE A 36 7.75 -14.40 -17.07
C PHE A 36 7.69 -12.92 -17.51
N ALA A 37 6.64 -12.51 -18.22
CA ALA A 37 6.52 -11.18 -18.77
C ALA A 37 6.48 -10.10 -17.67
N PHE A 38 5.65 -10.26 -16.64
CA PHE A 38 5.59 -9.32 -15.54
C PHE A 38 6.85 -9.35 -14.69
N GLY A 39 7.44 -10.53 -14.45
CA GLY A 39 8.67 -10.68 -13.68
C GLY A 39 9.86 -9.99 -14.39
N PHE A 40 9.98 -10.20 -15.69
CA PHE A 40 11.00 -9.54 -16.51
C PHE A 40 10.85 -8.01 -16.49
N LEU A 41 9.63 -7.50 -16.70
CA LEU A 41 9.39 -6.05 -16.64
C LEU A 41 9.63 -5.48 -15.23
N ALA A 42 9.24 -6.20 -14.17
CA ALA A 42 9.52 -5.82 -12.79
C ALA A 42 11.03 -5.64 -12.57
N VAL A 43 11.84 -6.59 -13.03
CA VAL A 43 13.30 -6.52 -12.95
C VAL A 43 13.84 -5.31 -13.71
N LEU A 44 13.35 -5.01 -14.92
CA LEU A 44 13.82 -3.84 -15.68
C LEU A 44 13.55 -2.52 -14.94
N PHE A 45 12.37 -2.36 -14.34
CA PHE A 45 12.05 -1.17 -13.54
C PHE A 45 12.91 -1.07 -12.27
N LEU A 46 13.09 -2.18 -11.56
CA LEU A 46 13.93 -2.19 -10.35
C LEU A 46 15.40 -1.93 -10.68
N LEU A 47 15.92 -2.44 -11.79
CA LEU A 47 17.26 -2.13 -12.28
C LEU A 47 17.40 -0.65 -12.65
N THR A 48 16.36 -0.03 -13.20
CA THR A 48 16.36 1.42 -13.48
C THR A 48 16.58 2.22 -12.20
N PHE A 49 15.88 1.86 -11.11
CA PHE A 49 16.07 2.50 -9.81
C PHE A 49 17.44 2.22 -9.18
N VAL A 50 17.94 0.99 -9.27
CA VAL A 50 19.28 0.63 -8.73
C VAL A 50 20.39 1.38 -9.47
N SER A 51 20.23 1.57 -10.79
CA SER A 51 21.20 2.26 -11.63
C SER A 51 21.23 3.78 -11.37
N ASP A 52 20.07 4.40 -11.17
CA ASP A 52 19.96 5.81 -10.81
C ASP A 52 18.87 6.01 -9.77
N ARG A 53 19.28 6.26 -8.52
CA ARG A 53 18.38 6.49 -7.38
C ARG A 53 17.49 7.72 -7.55
N ARG A 54 17.81 8.64 -8.47
CA ARG A 54 16.95 9.77 -8.83
C ARG A 54 15.68 9.30 -9.55
N GLN A 55 15.69 8.12 -10.18
CA GLN A 55 14.55 7.48 -10.81
C GLN A 55 13.68 6.71 -9.80
N TRP A 56 13.41 7.31 -8.64
CA TRP A 56 12.63 6.69 -7.55
C TRP A 56 11.23 6.24 -8.00
N TRP A 57 10.66 6.89 -9.01
CA TRP A 57 9.35 6.54 -9.58
C TRP A 57 9.31 5.09 -10.10
N ALA A 58 10.46 4.54 -10.53
CA ALA A 58 10.54 3.18 -11.07
C ALA A 58 10.30 2.09 -10.01
N LEU A 59 10.43 2.41 -8.72
CA LEU A 59 10.05 1.50 -7.63
C LEU A 59 8.57 1.10 -7.72
N ILE A 60 7.69 2.05 -8.00
CA ILE A 60 6.23 1.82 -8.00
C ILE A 60 5.84 0.76 -9.05
N PRO A 61 6.06 0.95 -10.36
CA PRO A 61 5.71 -0.06 -11.35
C PRO A 61 6.53 -1.35 -11.16
N GLY A 62 7.79 -1.26 -10.73
CA GLY A 62 8.62 -2.43 -10.46
C GLY A 62 8.02 -3.35 -9.41
N PHE A 63 7.62 -2.81 -8.26
CA PHE A 63 7.01 -3.61 -7.19
C PHE A 63 5.56 -4.02 -7.46
N VAL A 64 4.78 -3.21 -8.20
CA VAL A 64 3.43 -3.61 -8.67
C VAL A 64 3.52 -4.86 -9.56
N LEU A 65 4.42 -4.83 -10.55
CA LEU A 65 4.64 -5.95 -11.47
C LEU A 65 5.23 -7.17 -10.76
N LEU A 66 6.14 -6.95 -9.79
CA LEU A 66 6.65 -8.02 -8.95
C LEU A 66 5.52 -8.67 -8.14
N GLY A 67 4.65 -7.87 -7.52
CA GLY A 67 3.48 -8.36 -6.80
C GLY A 67 2.55 -9.20 -7.70
N MET A 68 2.26 -8.72 -8.92
CA MET A 68 1.47 -9.49 -9.89
C MET A 68 2.13 -10.80 -10.29
N THR A 69 3.46 -10.78 -10.49
CA THR A 69 4.25 -11.98 -10.81
C THR A 69 4.09 -13.03 -9.72
N LEU A 70 4.26 -12.63 -8.46
CA LEU A 70 4.14 -13.52 -7.30
C LEU A 70 2.70 -14.02 -7.12
N LEU A 71 1.70 -13.17 -7.36
CA LEU A 71 0.29 -13.56 -7.25
C LEU A 71 -0.10 -14.63 -8.28
N ILE A 72 0.23 -14.42 -9.55
CA ILE A 72 -0.06 -15.38 -10.63
C ILE A 72 0.76 -16.66 -10.46
N PHE A 73 2.02 -16.54 -10.04
CA PHE A 73 2.85 -17.70 -9.76
C PHE A 73 2.27 -18.55 -8.63
N ASN A 74 1.75 -17.92 -7.58
CA ASN A 74 1.08 -18.62 -6.49
C ASN A 74 -0.22 -19.29 -6.93
N ASP A 75 -1.01 -18.65 -7.78
CA ASP A 75 -2.23 -19.24 -8.35
C ASP A 75 -1.94 -20.55 -9.13
N GLN A 76 -0.79 -20.63 -9.79
CA GLN A 76 -0.38 -21.78 -10.60
C GLN A 76 0.32 -22.90 -9.83
N ASN A 77 0.91 -22.58 -8.67
CA ASN A 77 1.78 -23.52 -7.94
C ASN A 77 1.39 -23.71 -6.46
N GLU A 78 0.40 -22.96 -5.97
CA GLU A 78 -0.23 -23.11 -4.64
C GLU A 78 0.74 -23.09 -3.45
N PHE A 79 1.82 -22.30 -3.52
CA PHE A 79 2.81 -22.18 -2.43
C PHE A 79 2.25 -21.56 -1.14
N MET A 80 1.24 -20.71 -1.25
CA MET A 80 0.63 -19.96 -0.15
C MET A 80 -0.90 -19.94 -0.32
N THR A 81 -1.62 -19.74 0.77
CA THR A 81 -3.09 -19.56 0.70
C THR A 81 -3.44 -18.27 -0.05
N SER A 82 -4.64 -18.21 -0.63
CA SER A 82 -5.11 -17.03 -1.37
C SER A 82 -5.06 -15.74 -0.53
N GLY A 83 -5.33 -15.85 0.78
CA GLY A 83 -5.23 -14.72 1.72
C GLY A 83 -3.78 -14.25 1.91
N GLN A 84 -2.83 -15.16 2.04
CA GLN A 84 -1.40 -14.82 2.14
C GLN A 84 -0.87 -14.21 0.84
N ALA A 85 -1.25 -14.75 -0.32
CA ALA A 85 -0.87 -14.21 -1.61
C ALA A 85 -1.46 -12.80 -1.84
N GLY A 86 -2.73 -12.59 -1.46
CA GLY A 86 -3.37 -11.28 -1.49
C GLY A 86 -2.69 -10.26 -0.58
N ALA A 87 -2.29 -10.68 0.63
CA ALA A 87 -1.52 -9.83 1.54
C ALA A 87 -0.13 -9.48 0.99
N LEU A 88 0.58 -10.45 0.42
CA LEU A 88 1.87 -10.23 -0.23
C LEU A 88 1.75 -9.25 -1.40
N PHE A 89 0.70 -9.38 -2.19
CA PHE A 89 0.39 -8.46 -3.28
C PHE A 89 0.16 -7.03 -2.76
N LEU A 90 -0.72 -6.85 -1.77
CA LEU A 90 -0.98 -5.54 -1.14
C LEU A 90 0.29 -4.93 -0.53
N PHE A 91 1.11 -5.74 0.14
CA PHE A 91 2.37 -5.28 0.69
C PHE A 91 3.34 -4.85 -0.42
N SER A 92 3.39 -5.59 -1.53
CA SER A 92 4.17 -5.21 -2.70
C SER A 92 3.73 -3.86 -3.28
N LEU A 93 2.44 -3.52 -3.22
CA LEU A 93 1.97 -2.18 -3.62
C LEU A 93 2.42 -1.07 -2.65
N GLY A 94 2.50 -1.37 -1.35
CA GLY A 94 2.88 -0.39 -0.32
C GLY A 94 4.39 -0.19 -0.16
N LEU A 95 5.16 -1.26 -0.31
CA LEU A 95 6.61 -1.29 -0.17
C LEU A 95 7.36 -0.21 -0.98
N PRO A 96 7.06 0.07 -2.26
CA PRO A 96 7.76 1.10 -3.02
C PRO A 96 7.64 2.48 -2.38
N PHE A 97 6.49 2.82 -1.79
CA PHE A 97 6.32 4.11 -1.10
C PHE A 97 7.16 4.19 0.19
N LEU A 98 7.26 3.09 0.94
CA LEU A 98 8.14 3.04 2.10
C LEU A 98 9.60 3.18 1.68
N LEU A 99 10.02 2.53 0.60
CA LEU A 99 11.36 2.66 0.04
C LEU A 99 11.64 4.08 -0.47
N ILE A 100 10.68 4.73 -1.13
CA ILE A 100 10.77 6.14 -1.56
C ILE A 100 11.07 7.04 -0.35
N TYR A 101 10.34 6.88 0.75
CA TYR A 101 10.60 7.65 1.98
C TYR A 101 11.96 7.33 2.60
N LEU A 102 12.42 6.08 2.55
CA LEU A 102 13.75 5.72 3.05
C LEU A 102 14.89 6.31 2.21
N VAL A 103 14.69 6.44 0.90
CA VAL A 103 15.64 7.05 -0.04
C VAL A 103 15.72 8.56 0.18
N ASP A 104 14.57 9.22 0.33
CA ASP A 104 14.51 10.65 0.61
C ASP A 104 13.45 10.95 1.66
N ARG A 105 13.92 11.36 2.84
CA ARG A 105 13.06 11.70 3.99
C ARG A 105 12.23 12.96 3.75
N GLN A 106 12.57 13.78 2.75
CA GLN A 106 11.73 14.91 2.34
C GLN A 106 10.44 14.44 1.65
N MET A 107 10.43 13.23 1.09
CA MET A 107 9.24 12.59 0.51
C MET A 107 8.34 11.94 1.58
N TRP A 108 8.08 12.66 2.68
CA TRP A 108 7.23 12.21 3.79
C TRP A 108 5.83 11.77 3.37
N TRP A 109 5.32 12.32 2.26
CA TRP A 109 4.01 12.00 1.71
C TRP A 109 3.87 10.49 1.43
N ALA A 110 4.97 9.81 1.10
CA ALA A 110 4.97 8.38 0.75
C ALA A 110 4.68 7.46 1.96
N LEU A 111 4.86 7.94 3.20
CA LEU A 111 4.48 7.18 4.39
C LEU A 111 2.98 6.90 4.45
N ILE A 112 2.13 7.79 3.93
CA ILE A 112 0.68 7.62 3.96
C ILE A 112 0.25 6.42 3.09
N PRO A 113 0.48 6.41 1.75
CA PRO A 113 0.08 5.28 0.92
C PRO A 113 0.82 3.99 1.30
N GLY A 114 2.12 4.06 1.60
CA GLY A 114 2.90 2.89 2.00
C GLY A 114 2.43 2.29 3.33
N GLY A 115 2.15 3.14 4.31
CA GLY A 115 1.63 2.73 5.61
C GLY A 115 0.22 2.15 5.53
N VAL A 116 -0.69 2.81 4.80
CA VAL A 116 -2.07 2.33 4.60
C VAL A 116 -2.06 0.96 3.94
N LEU A 117 -1.31 0.78 2.85
CA LEU A 117 -1.22 -0.51 2.15
C LEU A 117 -0.59 -1.60 3.02
N THR A 118 0.37 -1.25 3.89
CA THR A 118 0.94 -2.18 4.87
C THR A 118 -0.09 -2.61 5.91
N VAL A 119 -0.92 -1.68 6.41
CA VAL A 119 -2.02 -2.00 7.34
C VAL A 119 -3.04 -2.93 6.66
N LEU A 120 -3.40 -2.64 5.40
CA LEU A 120 -4.31 -3.49 4.64
C LEU A 120 -3.73 -4.89 4.41
N ALA A 121 -2.46 -5.00 4.03
CA ALA A 121 -1.77 -6.29 3.90
C ALA A 121 -1.81 -7.09 5.21
N LEU A 122 -1.54 -6.44 6.35
CA LEU A 122 -1.62 -7.07 7.66
C LEU A 122 -3.04 -7.58 7.95
N ILE A 123 -4.06 -6.78 7.69
CA ILE A 123 -5.47 -7.17 7.89
C ILE A 123 -5.81 -8.38 7.03
N THR A 124 -5.38 -8.42 5.76
CA THR A 124 -5.63 -9.54 4.86
C THR A 124 -5.04 -10.85 5.38
N VAL A 125 -3.85 -10.83 6.00
CA VAL A 125 -3.30 -12.03 6.69
C VAL A 125 -4.15 -12.42 7.89
N LEU A 126 -4.56 -11.43 8.69
CA LEU A 126 -5.33 -11.65 9.92
C LEU A 126 -6.76 -12.11 9.65
N SER A 127 -7.34 -11.81 8.48
CA SER A 127 -8.68 -12.25 8.08
C SER A 127 -8.81 -13.79 8.09
N GLY A 128 -7.71 -14.53 7.92
CA GLY A 128 -7.71 -15.99 8.02
C GLY A 128 -7.84 -16.55 9.46
N ARG A 129 -7.91 -15.70 10.49
CA ARG A 129 -7.93 -16.13 11.91
C ARG A 129 -9.31 -15.98 12.59
N GLU A 130 -10.38 -15.85 11.83
CA GLU A 130 -11.76 -15.69 12.34
C GLU A 130 -11.89 -14.58 13.41
N LEU A 131 -11.14 -13.48 13.24
CA LEU A 131 -11.25 -12.33 14.14
C LEU A 131 -12.65 -11.74 14.05
N SER A 132 -13.23 -11.37 15.20
CA SER A 132 -14.50 -10.67 15.22
C SER A 132 -14.40 -9.37 14.41
N GLY A 133 -15.49 -8.99 13.72
CA GLY A 133 -15.50 -7.76 12.91
C GLY A 133 -15.12 -6.51 13.72
N GLN A 134 -15.41 -6.51 15.02
CA GLN A 134 -15.01 -5.48 15.96
C GLN A 134 -13.49 -5.38 16.14
N VAL A 135 -12.80 -6.51 16.36
CA VAL A 135 -11.34 -6.54 16.51
C VAL A 135 -10.67 -6.15 15.20
N THR A 136 -11.17 -6.66 14.07
CA THR A 136 -10.67 -6.29 12.75
C THR A 136 -10.76 -4.79 12.52
N ALA A 137 -11.93 -4.18 12.76
CA ALA A 137 -12.15 -2.74 12.63
C ALA A 137 -11.20 -1.94 13.54
N ALA A 138 -11.05 -2.34 14.80
CA ALA A 138 -10.12 -1.69 15.73
C ALA A 138 -8.66 -1.75 15.24
N VAL A 139 -8.22 -2.90 14.72
CA VAL A 139 -6.88 -3.05 14.14
C VAL A 139 -6.68 -2.11 12.95
N ILE A 140 -7.69 -1.91 12.09
CA ILE A 140 -7.61 -0.93 11.00
C ILE A 140 -7.41 0.48 11.57
N PHE A 141 -8.27 0.91 12.50
CA PHE A 141 -8.21 2.25 13.08
C PHE A 141 -6.88 2.53 13.79
N PHE A 142 -6.40 1.60 14.62
CA PHE A 142 -5.11 1.74 15.28
C PHE A 142 -3.93 1.67 14.30
N GLY A 143 -3.99 0.78 13.31
CA GLY A 143 -2.98 0.72 12.25
C GLY A 143 -2.86 2.04 11.51
N LEU A 144 -3.98 2.64 11.10
CA LEU A 144 -4.01 3.95 10.46
C LEU A 144 -3.57 5.07 11.41
N ALA A 145 -3.95 5.03 12.69
CA ALA A 145 -3.47 5.98 13.70
C ALA A 145 -1.94 5.96 13.80
N ILE A 146 -1.33 4.77 13.78
CA ILE A 146 0.14 4.61 13.76
C ILE A 146 0.72 5.24 12.49
N VAL A 147 0.12 5.03 11.32
CA VAL A 147 0.59 5.64 10.05
C VAL A 147 0.64 7.17 10.17
N PHE A 148 -0.44 7.80 10.65
CA PHE A 148 -0.46 9.27 10.79
C PHE A 148 0.45 9.78 11.92
N ALA A 149 0.61 9.01 13.00
CA ALA A 149 1.60 9.32 14.03
C ALA A 149 3.02 9.28 13.47
N LEU A 150 3.36 8.28 12.65
CA LEU A 150 4.64 8.17 11.96
C LEU A 150 4.87 9.35 11.00
N VAL A 151 3.83 9.76 10.26
CA VAL A 151 3.89 10.98 9.41
C VAL A 151 4.23 12.20 10.26
N ARG A 152 3.50 12.42 11.37
CA ARG A 152 3.77 13.56 12.27
C ARG A 152 5.19 13.53 12.83
N PHE A 153 5.70 12.34 13.15
CA PHE A 153 7.07 12.17 13.64
C PHE A 153 8.11 12.44 12.55
N ALA A 154 7.88 11.96 11.33
CA ALA A 154 8.73 12.22 10.18
C ALA A 154 8.80 13.71 9.82
N THR A 155 7.69 14.44 9.98
CA THR A 155 7.60 15.87 9.66
C THR A 155 7.72 16.76 10.90
N ARG A 156 8.50 16.35 11.91
CA ARG A 156 8.63 17.11 13.17
C ARG A 156 9.06 18.56 12.99
N SER A 157 9.96 18.81 12.06
CA SER A 157 10.49 20.14 11.71
C SER A 157 9.50 21.02 10.94
N ASN A 158 8.41 20.46 10.40
CA ASN A 158 7.44 21.22 9.61
C ASN A 158 6.20 21.56 10.46
N PRO A 159 6.04 22.83 10.90
CA PRO A 159 4.92 23.24 11.75
C PRO A 159 3.55 23.12 11.04
N TYR A 160 3.51 23.19 9.70
CA TYR A 160 2.27 23.05 8.93
C TYR A 160 1.73 21.61 8.93
N MET A 161 2.52 20.62 9.35
CA MET A 161 2.12 19.22 9.40
C MET A 161 1.47 18.80 10.73
N GLY A 162 1.06 19.76 11.56
CA GLY A 162 0.36 19.49 12.82
C GLY A 162 -0.95 18.71 12.66
N TRP A 163 -1.60 18.81 11.49
CA TRP A 163 -2.85 18.12 11.17
C TRP A 163 -2.75 16.59 11.30
N ALA A 164 -1.60 16.00 10.97
CA ALA A 164 -1.42 14.54 11.01
C ALA A 164 -1.60 13.97 12.43
N MET A 165 -1.25 14.75 13.45
CA MET A 165 -1.45 14.34 14.84
C MET A 165 -2.95 14.31 15.21
N TRP A 166 -3.72 15.30 14.76
CA TRP A 166 -5.16 15.33 15.01
C TRP A 166 -5.86 14.13 14.36
N VAL A 167 -5.45 13.77 13.14
CA VAL A 167 -5.95 12.57 12.46
C VAL A 167 -5.56 11.29 13.21
N ALA A 168 -4.31 11.18 13.66
CA ALA A 168 -3.84 10.02 14.44
C ALA A 168 -4.64 9.85 15.75
N ILE A 169 -4.85 10.94 16.49
CA ILE A 169 -5.64 10.93 17.74
C ILE A 169 -7.08 10.52 17.45
N LEU A 170 -7.72 11.13 16.43
CA LEU A 170 -9.09 10.81 16.05
C LEU A 170 -9.24 9.30 15.73
N LEU A 171 -8.34 8.75 14.92
CA LEU A 171 -8.35 7.34 14.55
C LEU A 171 -8.10 6.43 15.77
N ALA A 172 -7.18 6.79 16.66
CA ALA A 172 -6.92 6.03 17.88
C ALA A 172 -8.13 6.01 18.82
N VAL A 173 -8.81 7.15 18.98
CA VAL A 173 -10.06 7.25 19.74
C VAL A 173 -11.15 6.43 19.08
N SER A 174 -11.32 6.50 17.76
CA SER A 174 -12.29 5.66 17.03
C SER A 174 -12.01 4.16 17.22
N GLY A 175 -10.74 3.74 17.16
CA GLY A 175 -10.36 2.35 17.42
C GLY A 175 -10.69 1.90 18.85
N ALA A 176 -10.42 2.76 19.84
CA ALA A 176 -10.76 2.48 21.25
C ALA A 176 -12.27 2.40 21.47
N LEU A 177 -13.03 3.32 20.87
CA LEU A 177 -14.50 3.31 20.94
C LEU A 177 -15.05 2.02 20.35
N VAL A 178 -14.64 1.63 19.15
CA VAL A 178 -15.08 0.37 18.51
C VAL A 178 -14.83 -0.84 19.40
N LEU A 179 -13.71 -0.91 20.13
CA LEU A 179 -13.44 -1.99 21.10
C LEU A 179 -14.36 -1.96 22.33
N ILE A 180 -14.79 -0.79 22.79
CA ILE A 180 -15.64 -0.66 23.98
C ILE A 180 -17.11 -0.96 23.62
N THR A 181 -17.57 -0.44 22.49
CA THR A 181 -19.00 -0.34 22.19
C THR A 181 -19.49 -1.32 21.12
N GLY A 182 -18.59 -2.07 20.49
CA GLY A 182 -18.94 -3.03 19.46
C GLY A 182 -19.32 -2.41 18.10
N PRO A 183 -19.71 -3.26 17.11
CA PRO A 183 -20.04 -2.82 15.75
C PRO A 183 -21.19 -1.81 15.69
N GLN A 184 -22.09 -1.83 16.68
CA GLN A 184 -23.27 -0.97 16.76
C GLN A 184 -22.91 0.50 16.97
N ALA A 185 -21.72 0.81 17.50
CA ALA A 185 -21.31 2.19 17.72
C ALA A 185 -20.72 2.88 16.50
N ALA A 186 -20.23 2.13 15.51
CA ALA A 186 -19.90 2.71 14.20
C ALA A 186 -21.14 3.38 13.58
N ALA A 187 -22.34 2.85 13.85
CA ALA A 187 -23.60 3.45 13.42
C ALA A 187 -23.92 4.79 14.11
N ILE A 188 -23.38 5.03 15.32
CA ILE A 188 -23.62 6.27 16.10
C ILE A 188 -22.48 7.29 15.85
N THR A 189 -21.25 6.82 15.65
CA THR A 189 -20.06 7.67 15.51
C THR A 189 -20.13 8.57 14.28
N GLY A 190 -20.58 8.04 13.13
CA GLY A 190 -20.77 8.82 11.90
C GLY A 190 -21.74 9.99 12.08
N PRO A 191 -22.97 9.77 12.56
CA PRO A 191 -23.92 10.82 12.89
C PRO A 191 -23.38 11.86 13.88
N VAL A 192 -22.69 11.45 14.95
CA VAL A 192 -22.15 12.38 15.95
C VAL A 192 -21.09 13.30 15.34
N ILE A 193 -20.20 12.76 14.49
CA ILE A 193 -19.21 13.58 13.76
C ILE A 193 -19.91 14.55 12.81
N LEU A 194 -20.91 14.09 12.05
CA LEU A 194 -21.68 14.96 11.14
C LEU A 194 -22.40 16.08 11.88
N ILE A 195 -22.98 15.80 13.04
CA ILE A 195 -23.64 16.81 13.90
C ILE A 195 -22.60 17.82 14.40
N GLY A 196 -21.46 17.36 14.92
CA GLY A 196 -20.40 18.25 15.40
C GLY A 196 -19.82 19.13 14.30
N LEU A 197 -19.62 18.58 13.10
CA LEU A 197 -19.10 19.31 11.94
C LEU A 197 -20.14 20.31 11.41
N GLY A 198 -21.42 19.94 11.39
CA GLY A 198 -22.53 20.84 11.09
C GLY A 198 -22.62 22.02 12.06
N LEU A 199 -22.54 21.75 13.36
CA LEU A 199 -22.52 22.80 14.40
C LEU A 199 -21.30 23.72 14.25
N PHE A 200 -20.12 23.16 13.99
CA PHE A 200 -18.91 23.95 13.75
C PHE A 200 -19.04 24.87 12.53
N LEU A 201 -19.60 24.36 11.43
CA LEU A 201 -19.85 25.17 10.23
C LEU A 201 -20.86 26.29 10.52
N LEU A 202 -21.95 26.01 11.24
CA LEU A 202 -22.92 27.02 11.63
C LEU A 202 -22.25 28.14 12.45
N VAL A 203 -21.53 27.76 13.51
CA VAL A 203 -20.82 28.70 14.38
C VAL A 203 -19.79 29.52 13.59
N ARG A 204 -19.09 28.91 12.64
CA ARG A 204 -18.13 29.61 11.78
C ARG A 204 -18.79 30.60 10.81
N THR A 205 -20.00 30.29 10.32
CA THR A 205 -20.76 31.19 9.43
C THR A 205 -21.26 32.43 10.16
N TYR A 206 -21.66 32.26 11.43
CA TYR A 206 -22.14 33.35 12.27
C TYR A 206 -21.04 34.08 13.04
N TRP A 207 -19.78 33.64 12.96
CA TRP A 207 -18.66 34.35 13.57
C TRP A 207 -18.46 35.68 12.82
N PRO A 208 -18.78 36.82 13.44
CA PRO A 208 -18.59 38.11 12.79
C PRO A 208 -17.10 38.25 12.50
N ARG A 209 -16.76 38.65 11.28
CA ARG A 209 -15.41 39.14 10.98
C ARG A 209 -15.23 40.45 11.75
N LEU A 210 -14.93 40.37 13.04
CA LEU A 210 -14.35 41.47 13.79
C LEU A 210 -12.92 41.63 13.27
N ARG A 211 -12.79 42.32 12.14
CA ARG A 211 -11.54 42.96 11.75
C ARG A 211 -11.65 44.43 12.19
N PRO A 212 -10.74 44.94 13.03
CA PRO A 212 -10.40 46.36 12.98
C PRO A 212 -9.77 46.72 11.63
#